data_AF-A0A6J6J3S6-F1
#
_entry.id   AF-A0A6J6J3S6-F1
#
_cell.length_a   1.000
_cell.length_b   1.000
_cell.length_c   1.000
_cell.angle_alpha   90.00
_cell.angle_beta   90.00
_cell.angle_gamma   90.00
#
_symmetry.space_group_name_H-M   'P 1'
#
loop_
_entity.id
_entity.type
_entity.pdbx_description
1 polymer ?
#
loop_
_entity_poly.entity_id
_entity_poly.type
_entity_poly.pdbx_seq_one_letter_code
_entity_poly.pdbx_strand_id
1 'polypeptide(L)'
;MGSATLSIDAATGLPLAARITAVGSDSPAFEVAFETITFATPAASNFDFTPPAGATVVEVALPTEAELRAKAELAQLGSTQSLPTEDEIKAEALALKAQGWGAVAKVRGDQVPAELAALIAENSLYLELTKPVAGGRVFTSTLLNIFIADNGDIYAGSVTIERLLKAASTK
;
A
#
# COMPACT_ATOMS: atom_id res chain seq x y z
N MET A 1 4.32 7.71 -13.87
CA MET A 1 3.67 6.96 -12.78
C MET A 1 4.61 5.85 -12.36
N GLY A 2 4.41 5.22 -11.20
CA GLY A 2 5.12 3.98 -10.89
C GLY A 2 4.70 2.87 -11.86
N SER A 3 5.49 1.82 -11.96
CA SER A 3 5.16 0.67 -12.82
C SER A 3 5.59 -0.65 -12.18
N ALA A 4 4.88 -1.72 -12.52
CA ALA A 4 5.26 -3.08 -12.23
C ALA A 4 5.45 -3.82 -13.56
N THR A 5 6.60 -4.48 -13.72
CA THR A 5 6.94 -5.24 -14.93
C THR A 5 7.18 -6.69 -14.57
N LEU A 6 6.54 -7.60 -15.30
CA LEU A 6 6.77 -9.04 -15.20
C LEU A 6 7.39 -9.52 -16.52
N SER A 7 8.59 -10.11 -16.43
CA SER A 7 9.24 -10.77 -17.56
C SER A 7 8.78 -12.21 -17.61
N ILE A 8 8.40 -12.70 -18.79
CA ILE A 8 7.81 -14.03 -18.99
C ILE A 8 8.58 -14.72 -20.11
N ASP A 9 8.99 -15.98 -19.88
CA ASP A 9 9.54 -16.83 -20.92
C ASP A 9 8.47 -17.13 -21.99
N ALA A 10 8.76 -16.83 -23.25
CA ALA A 10 7.77 -16.89 -24.32
C ALA A 10 7.35 -18.33 -24.68
N ALA A 11 8.20 -19.34 -24.41
CA ALA A 11 7.93 -20.73 -24.77
C ALA A 11 7.12 -21.46 -23.69
N THR A 12 7.46 -21.24 -22.42
CA THR A 12 6.91 -21.96 -21.26
C THR A 12 5.88 -21.16 -20.47
N GLY A 13 5.86 -19.83 -20.64
CA GLY A 13 5.04 -18.94 -19.82
C GLY A 13 5.59 -18.73 -18.40
N LEU A 14 6.79 -19.22 -18.10
CA LEU A 14 7.38 -19.10 -16.76
C LEU A 14 7.80 -17.64 -16.48
N PRO A 15 7.38 -17.03 -15.37
CA PRO A 15 7.87 -15.72 -14.96
C PRO A 15 9.38 -15.78 -14.64
N LEU A 16 10.15 -14.86 -15.21
CA LEU A 16 11.62 -14.80 -15.08
C LEU A 16 12.08 -13.69 -14.13
N ALA A 17 11.35 -12.58 -14.08
CA ALA A 17 11.67 -11.46 -13.22
C ALA A 17 10.43 -10.62 -12.93
N ALA A 18 10.33 -10.09 -11.71
CA ALA A 18 9.35 -9.09 -11.31
C ALA A 18 10.10 -7.84 -10.84
N ARG A 19 9.72 -6.67 -11.38
CA ARG A 19 10.32 -5.37 -11.04
C ARG A 19 9.25 -4.37 -10.70
N ILE A 20 9.48 -3.59 -9.64
CA ILE A 20 8.65 -2.45 -9.26
C ILE A 20 9.51 -1.20 -9.40
N THR A 21 9.13 -0.31 -10.31
CA THR A 21 9.86 0.94 -10.58
C THR A 21 9.05 2.13 -10.08
N ALA A 22 9.72 2.96 -9.28
CA ALA A 22 9.18 4.18 -8.74
C ALA A 22 8.91 5.24 -9.81
N VAL A 23 8.04 6.20 -9.50
CA VAL A 23 7.83 7.37 -10.35
C VAL A 23 9.14 8.17 -10.43
N GLY A 24 9.62 8.45 -11.65
CA GLY A 24 10.79 9.32 -11.86
C GLY A 24 12.13 8.67 -11.50
N SER A 25 12.15 7.34 -11.32
CA SER A 25 13.37 6.56 -11.15
C SER A 25 13.55 5.60 -12.33
N ASP A 26 14.78 5.49 -12.82
CA ASP A 26 15.14 4.49 -13.84
C ASP A 26 15.59 3.16 -13.21
N SER A 27 15.96 3.18 -11.92
CA SER A 27 16.29 1.97 -11.15
C SER A 27 15.05 1.42 -10.43
N PRO A 28 14.86 0.08 -10.40
CA PRO A 28 13.76 -0.53 -9.67
C PRO A 28 13.91 -0.34 -8.16
N ALA A 29 12.79 -0.07 -7.49
CA ALA A 29 12.72 -0.03 -6.03
C ALA A 29 12.75 -1.44 -5.41
N PHE A 30 12.19 -2.42 -6.14
CA PHE A 30 12.26 -3.84 -5.81
C PHE A 30 12.45 -4.65 -7.08
N GLU A 31 13.34 -5.62 -7.04
CA GLU A 31 13.55 -6.58 -8.11
C GLU A 31 13.75 -7.98 -7.54
N VAL A 32 13.08 -8.94 -8.15
CA VAL A 32 13.33 -10.37 -7.94
C VAL A 32 13.49 -10.99 -9.33
N ALA A 33 14.63 -11.63 -9.58
CA ALA A 33 14.96 -12.21 -10.88
C ALA A 33 15.81 -13.47 -10.70
N PHE A 34 15.71 -14.42 -11.65
CA PHE A 34 16.61 -15.56 -11.70
C PHE A 34 17.98 -15.15 -12.24
N GLU A 35 19.04 -15.40 -11.49
CA GLU A 35 20.42 -15.34 -12.00
C GLU A 35 20.75 -16.55 -12.89
N THR A 36 20.21 -17.71 -12.51
CA THR A 36 20.35 -18.97 -13.25
C THR A 36 19.06 -19.77 -13.08
N ILE A 37 18.63 -20.44 -14.15
CA ILE A 37 17.38 -21.19 -14.17
C ILE A 37 17.53 -22.52 -14.90
N THR A 38 16.82 -23.53 -14.40
CA THR A 38 16.62 -24.81 -15.10
C THR A 38 15.13 -25.08 -15.19
N PHE A 39 14.66 -25.58 -16.32
CA PHE A 39 13.24 -25.86 -16.57
C PHE A 39 12.86 -27.31 -16.23
N ALA A 40 13.67 -27.98 -15.42
CA ALA A 40 13.36 -29.33 -14.95
C ALA A 40 12.25 -29.29 -13.90
N THR A 41 11.42 -30.34 -13.87
CA THR A 41 10.45 -30.54 -12.79
C THR A 41 11.19 -30.63 -11.45
N PRO A 42 10.90 -29.75 -10.46
CA PRO A 42 11.52 -29.84 -9.15
C PRO A 42 11.20 -31.18 -8.48
N ALA A 43 12.17 -31.73 -7.74
CA ALA A 43 11.93 -32.94 -6.96
C ALA A 43 10.83 -32.69 -5.91
N ALA A 44 9.95 -33.67 -5.69
CA ALA A 44 8.85 -33.56 -4.72
C ALA A 44 9.35 -33.23 -3.31
N SER A 45 10.53 -33.73 -2.94
CA SER A 45 11.18 -33.48 -1.65
C SER A 45 11.53 -32.00 -1.40
N ASN A 46 11.59 -31.15 -2.43
CA ASN A 46 11.79 -29.71 -2.25
C ASN A 46 10.58 -29.03 -1.56
N PHE A 47 9.43 -29.70 -1.55
CA PHE A 47 8.19 -29.21 -0.96
C PHE A 47 7.86 -29.89 0.37
N ASP A 48 8.71 -30.81 0.84
CA ASP A 48 8.54 -31.43 2.15
C ASP A 48 9.09 -30.50 3.24
N PHE A 49 8.24 -30.09 4.17
CA PHE A 49 8.67 -29.35 5.35
C PHE A 49 9.08 -30.31 6.45
N THR A 50 10.38 -30.37 6.75
CA THR A 50 10.91 -31.12 7.90
C THR A 50 11.53 -30.14 8.89
N PRO A 51 10.91 -29.88 10.04
CA PRO A 51 11.48 -28.97 11.03
C PRO A 51 12.81 -29.52 11.58
N PRO A 52 13.85 -28.68 11.77
CA PRO A 52 15.10 -29.15 12.34
C PRO A 52 14.92 -29.55 13.81
N ALA A 53 15.85 -30.35 14.34
CA ALA A 53 15.81 -30.79 15.73
C ALA A 53 15.73 -29.60 16.71
N GLY A 54 14.80 -29.65 17.65
CA GLY A 54 14.56 -28.58 18.62
C GLY A 54 13.70 -27.41 18.11
N ALA A 55 13.24 -27.44 16.86
CA ALA A 55 12.28 -26.45 16.37
C ALA A 55 10.88 -26.69 16.96
N THR A 56 10.25 -25.61 17.42
CA THR A 56 8.83 -25.61 17.80
C THR A 56 7.98 -25.29 16.58
N VAL A 57 7.10 -26.20 16.19
CA VAL A 57 6.10 -25.94 15.16
C VAL A 57 4.92 -25.24 15.81
N VAL A 58 4.56 -24.06 15.30
CA VAL A 58 3.38 -23.31 15.73
C VAL A 58 2.35 -23.37 14.61
N GLU A 59 1.25 -24.08 14.85
CA GLU A 59 0.12 -24.10 13.94
C GLU A 59 -0.75 -22.85 14.19
N VAL A 60 -0.82 -22.00 13.18
CA VAL A 60 -1.68 -20.81 13.21
C VAL A 60 -3.01 -21.20 12.57
N ALA A 61 -4.06 -21.28 13.39
CA ALA A 61 -5.42 -21.43 12.87
C ALA A 61 -5.77 -20.21 12.02
N LEU A 62 -6.31 -20.45 10.82
CA LEU A 62 -6.86 -19.36 10.02
C LEU A 62 -8.06 -18.75 10.77
N PRO A 63 -8.16 -17.41 10.85
CA PRO A 63 -9.28 -16.78 11.52
C PRO A 63 -10.59 -17.12 10.78
N THR A 64 -11.62 -17.46 11.54
CA THR A 64 -12.96 -17.70 11.01
C THR A 64 -13.63 -16.38 10.63
N GLU A 65 -14.62 -16.43 9.74
CA GLU A 65 -15.38 -15.24 9.34
C GLU A 65 -16.06 -14.56 10.55
N ALA A 66 -16.54 -15.35 11.51
CA ALA A 66 -17.14 -14.83 12.74
C ALA A 66 -16.12 -14.07 13.62
N GLU A 67 -14.89 -14.57 13.74
CA GLU A 67 -13.82 -13.90 14.47
C GLU A 67 -13.36 -12.60 13.79
N LEU A 68 -13.33 -12.59 12.45
CA LEU A 68 -13.04 -11.38 11.68
C LEU A 68 -14.11 -10.31 11.91
N ARG A 69 -15.40 -10.70 11.90
CA ARG A 69 -16.50 -9.77 12.18
C ARG A 69 -16.48 -9.25 13.61
N ALA A 70 -16.28 -10.12 14.60
CA ALA A 70 -16.21 -9.71 16.00
C ALA A 70 -15.06 -8.73 16.28
N LYS A 71 -13.89 -8.92 15.63
CA LYS A 71 -12.78 -7.94 15.70
C LYS A 71 -13.12 -6.61 15.03
N ALA A 72 -13.81 -6.64 13.89
CA ALA A 72 -14.26 -5.42 13.22
C ALA A 72 -15.31 -4.66 14.05
N GLU A 73 -16.20 -5.36 14.73
CA GLU A 73 -17.23 -4.79 15.61
C GLU A 73 -16.61 -4.21 16.89
N LEU A 74 -15.63 -4.90 17.48
CA LEU A 74 -14.87 -4.39 18.64
C LEU A 74 -14.05 -3.14 18.29
N ALA A 75 -13.50 -3.05 17.07
CA ALA A 75 -12.83 -1.85 16.57
C ALA A 75 -13.80 -0.66 16.39
N GLN A 76 -15.06 -0.94 16.05
CA GLN A 76 -16.10 0.09 15.89
C GLN A 76 -16.62 0.62 17.24
N LEU A 77 -16.69 -0.22 18.27
CA LEU A 77 -17.13 0.18 19.62
C LEU A 77 -16.21 1.21 20.31
N GLY A 78 -14.98 1.38 19.82
CA GLY A 78 -14.02 2.39 20.30
C GLY A 78 -13.98 3.69 19.50
N SER A 79 -14.70 3.79 18.37
CA SER A 79 -14.65 4.97 17.48
C SER A 79 -15.94 5.79 17.58
N THR A 80 -15.83 7.03 18.08
CA THR A 80 -16.92 8.03 18.07
C THR A 80 -17.05 8.77 16.74
N GLN A 81 -16.20 8.46 15.75
CA GLN A 81 -16.27 8.99 14.40
C GLN A 81 -17.24 8.18 13.54
N SER A 82 -18.05 8.88 12.74
CA SER A 82 -18.82 8.28 11.64
C SER A 82 -17.85 7.76 10.59
N LEU A 83 -17.43 6.51 10.75
CA LEU A 83 -16.65 5.80 9.74
C LEU A 83 -17.52 5.59 8.49
N PRO A 84 -16.96 5.70 7.28
CA PRO A 84 -17.67 5.31 6.07
C PRO A 84 -18.12 3.86 6.18
N THR A 85 -19.31 3.58 5.65
CA THR A 85 -19.89 2.24 5.63
C THR A 85 -19.04 1.30 4.78
N GLU A 86 -19.13 -0.01 5.02
CA GLU A 86 -18.40 -1.01 4.24
C GLU A 86 -18.70 -0.90 2.73
N ASP A 87 -19.94 -0.57 2.37
CA ASP A 87 -20.36 -0.39 0.98
C ASP A 87 -19.75 0.86 0.34
N GLU A 88 -19.65 1.97 1.08
CA GLU A 88 -18.96 3.19 0.62
C GLU A 88 -17.46 2.93 0.41
N ILE A 89 -16.81 2.24 1.34
CA ILE A 89 -15.38 1.86 1.22
C ILE A 89 -15.17 0.97 0.00
N LYS A 90 -16.03 -0.03 -0.23
CA LYS A 90 -15.94 -0.92 -1.40
C LYS A 90 -16.16 -0.16 -2.70
N ALA A 91 -17.13 0.75 -2.75
CA ALA A 91 -17.39 1.56 -3.93
C ALA A 91 -16.19 2.45 -4.28
N GLU A 92 -15.59 3.09 -3.28
CA GLU A 92 -14.41 3.93 -3.44
C GLU A 92 -13.18 3.10 -3.85
N ALA A 93 -12.96 1.93 -3.22
CA ALA A 93 -11.89 1.02 -3.58
C ALA A 93 -12.04 0.50 -5.03
N LEU A 94 -13.26 0.21 -5.48
CA LEU A 94 -13.52 -0.20 -6.86
C LEU A 94 -13.26 0.95 -7.84
N ALA A 95 -13.66 2.18 -7.49
CA ALA A 95 -13.38 3.37 -8.29
C ALA A 95 -11.88 3.66 -8.39
N LEU A 96 -11.11 3.47 -7.31
CA LEU A 96 -9.65 3.58 -7.33
C LEU A 96 -9.02 2.47 -8.17
N LYS A 97 -9.49 1.22 -8.03
CA LYS A 97 -9.00 0.10 -8.84
C LYS A 97 -9.22 0.32 -10.34
N ALA A 98 -10.35 0.93 -10.73
CA ALA A 98 -10.65 1.27 -12.12
C ALA A 98 -9.69 2.32 -12.71
N GLN A 99 -9.11 3.19 -11.86
CA GLN A 99 -8.08 4.16 -12.27
C GLN A 99 -6.68 3.53 -12.43
N GLY A 100 -6.50 2.29 -11.97
CA GLY A 100 -5.25 1.55 -12.05
C GLY A 100 -4.10 2.16 -11.23
N TRP A 101 -2.86 1.96 -11.67
CA TRP A 101 -1.65 2.45 -10.99
C TRP A 101 -1.56 3.97 -10.84
N GLY A 102 -2.42 4.70 -11.54
CA GLY A 102 -2.51 6.15 -11.48
C GLY A 102 -3.51 6.72 -10.49
N ALA A 103 -4.16 5.85 -9.71
CA ALA A 103 -5.13 6.25 -8.72
C ALA A 103 -4.51 7.16 -7.65
N VAL A 104 -5.32 8.12 -7.19
CA VAL A 104 -5.00 8.97 -6.03
C VAL A 104 -6.13 8.77 -5.04
N ALA A 105 -5.80 8.17 -3.89
CA ALA A 105 -6.73 8.06 -2.79
C ALA A 105 -6.87 9.44 -2.11
N LYS A 106 -8.09 9.83 -1.75
CA LYS A 106 -8.39 11.03 -0.98
C LYS A 106 -9.03 10.60 0.34
N VAL A 107 -8.47 11.04 1.44
CA VAL A 107 -9.09 10.98 2.76
C VAL A 107 -9.47 12.41 3.13
N ARG A 108 -10.74 12.65 3.44
CA ARG A 108 -11.16 13.98 3.87
C ARG A 108 -10.71 14.26 5.29
N GLY A 109 -10.45 15.52 5.62
CA GLY A 109 -10.00 15.90 6.96
C GLY A 109 -10.94 15.48 8.11
N ASP A 110 -12.25 15.41 7.86
CA ASP A 110 -13.25 14.93 8.84
C ASP A 110 -13.17 13.41 9.11
N GLN A 111 -12.57 12.66 8.19
CA GLN A 111 -12.36 11.21 8.29
C GLN A 111 -10.98 10.85 8.85
N VAL A 112 -10.08 11.83 9.05
CA VAL A 112 -8.77 11.58 9.64
C VAL A 112 -8.94 11.33 11.15
N PRO A 113 -8.38 10.25 11.72
CA PRO A 113 -8.43 10.00 13.15
C PRO A 113 -7.82 11.14 13.96
N ALA A 114 -8.44 11.50 15.08
CA ALA A 114 -8.00 12.62 15.92
C ALA A 114 -6.55 12.44 16.41
N GLU A 115 -6.14 11.21 16.71
CA GLU A 115 -4.78 10.88 17.14
C GLU A 115 -3.76 11.15 16.03
N LEU A 116 -4.10 10.83 14.78
CA LEU A 116 -3.23 11.11 13.64
C LEU A 116 -3.15 12.62 13.37
N ALA A 117 -4.28 13.33 13.47
CA ALA A 117 -4.30 14.79 13.34
C ALA A 117 -3.44 15.48 14.41
N ALA A 118 -3.51 15.02 15.66
CA ALA A 118 -2.66 15.51 16.75
C ALA A 118 -1.17 15.22 16.49
N LEU A 119 -0.82 14.02 16.01
CA LEU A 119 0.55 13.69 15.63
C LEU A 119 1.08 14.59 14.51
N ILE A 120 0.26 14.94 13.51
CA ILE A 120 0.65 15.86 12.44
C ILE A 120 0.89 17.27 13.00
N ALA A 121 0.07 17.72 13.94
CA ALA A 121 0.15 19.07 14.51
C ALA A 121 1.32 19.24 15.51
N GLU A 122 1.60 18.22 16.32
CA GLU A 122 2.47 18.34 17.50
C GLU A 122 3.85 17.67 17.33
N ASN A 123 4.03 16.78 16.35
CA ASN A 123 5.27 16.02 16.20
C ASN A 123 6.29 16.73 15.30
N SER A 124 7.48 17.03 15.83
CA SER A 124 8.57 17.62 15.04
C SER A 124 9.02 16.75 13.87
N LEU A 125 8.90 15.41 13.97
CA LEU A 125 9.22 14.49 12.89
C LEU A 125 8.36 14.74 11.65
N TYR A 126 7.15 15.25 11.81
CA TYR A 126 6.32 15.63 10.67
C TYR A 126 7.03 16.70 9.82
N LEU A 127 7.60 17.73 10.46
CA LEU A 127 8.30 18.80 9.75
C LEU A 127 9.58 18.31 9.07
N GLU A 128 10.29 17.35 9.68
CA GLU A 128 11.53 16.78 9.15
C GLU A 128 11.29 15.83 7.97
N LEU A 129 10.23 15.01 8.05
CA LEU A 129 9.91 14.01 7.04
C LEU A 129 9.12 14.57 5.86
N THR A 130 8.59 15.78 5.97
CA THR A 130 7.78 16.41 4.92
C THR A 130 8.40 17.68 4.38
N LYS A 131 8.15 17.96 3.10
CA LYS A 131 8.59 19.18 2.42
C LYS A 131 7.40 20.13 2.22
N PRO A 132 7.56 21.44 2.46
CA PRO A 132 6.50 22.41 2.20
C PRO A 132 6.21 22.53 0.70
N VAL A 133 4.92 22.64 0.36
CA VAL A 133 4.43 22.91 -1.01
C VAL A 133 3.27 23.91 -0.94
N ALA A 134 2.76 24.35 -2.09
CA ALA A 134 1.56 25.19 -2.11
C ALA A 134 0.36 24.44 -1.52
N GLY A 135 -0.24 24.99 -0.47
CA GLY A 135 -1.45 24.47 0.16
C GLY A 135 -1.24 23.29 1.13
N GLY A 136 0.00 23.03 1.56
CA GLY A 136 0.28 22.01 2.58
C GLY A 136 1.71 21.50 2.55
N ARG A 137 1.89 20.21 2.88
CA ARG A 137 3.20 19.54 2.89
C ARG A 137 3.11 18.17 2.24
N VAL A 138 4.23 17.72 1.70
CA VAL A 138 4.34 16.41 1.04
C VAL A 138 5.33 15.53 1.78
N PHE A 139 4.90 14.32 2.11
CA PHE A 139 5.76 13.21 2.45
C PHE A 139 6.09 12.43 1.17
N THR A 140 7.37 12.13 0.96
CA THR A 140 7.84 11.41 -0.22
C THR A 140 8.64 10.19 0.20
N SER A 141 8.29 9.05 -0.38
CA SER A 141 9.08 7.83 -0.35
C SER A 141 9.41 7.40 -1.79
N THR A 142 10.16 6.32 -1.95
CA THR A 142 10.48 5.77 -3.26
C THR A 142 9.22 5.38 -4.04
N LEU A 143 8.23 4.74 -3.40
CA LEU A 143 7.07 4.19 -4.11
C LEU A 143 5.78 5.01 -3.99
N LEU A 144 5.71 5.87 -2.98
CA LEU A 144 4.50 6.58 -2.60
C LEU A 144 4.81 8.03 -2.30
N ASN A 145 3.95 8.92 -2.79
CA ASN A 145 3.86 10.30 -2.36
C ASN A 145 2.55 10.49 -1.61
N ILE A 146 2.61 11.29 -0.54
CA ILE A 146 1.45 11.67 0.26
C ILE A 146 1.46 13.19 0.40
N PHE A 147 0.39 13.85 -0.04
CA PHE A 147 0.14 15.27 0.15
C PHE A 147 -0.85 15.46 1.30
N ILE A 148 -0.46 16.23 2.30
CA ILE A 148 -1.27 16.60 3.45
C ILE A 148 -1.59 18.09 3.29
N ALA A 149 -2.85 18.38 3.01
CA ALA A 149 -3.32 19.72 2.71
C ALA A 149 -3.63 20.51 3.98
N ASP A 150 -3.52 21.84 3.90
CA ASP A 150 -3.79 22.75 5.03
C ASP A 150 -5.25 22.70 5.51
N ASN A 151 -6.17 22.24 4.64
CA ASN A 151 -7.58 22.03 4.98
C ASN A 151 -7.85 20.69 5.70
N GLY A 152 -6.81 19.88 5.94
CA GLY A 152 -6.89 18.58 6.61
C GLY A 152 -7.07 17.39 5.66
N ASP A 153 -7.33 17.59 4.36
CA ASP A 153 -7.44 16.49 3.41
C ASP A 153 -6.07 15.84 3.16
N ILE A 154 -6.05 14.51 3.02
CA ILE A 154 -4.85 13.72 2.70
C ILE A 154 -5.03 13.06 1.34
N TYR A 155 -4.04 13.20 0.47
CA TYR A 155 -4.00 12.59 -0.86
C TYR A 155 -2.79 11.68 -0.97
N ALA A 156 -2.97 10.43 -1.38
CA ALA A 156 -1.88 9.46 -1.49
C ALA A 156 -1.92 8.67 -2.80
N GLY A 157 -0.76 8.44 -3.40
CA GLY A 157 -0.65 7.63 -4.61
C GLY A 157 0.76 7.44 -5.12
N SER A 158 0.98 6.40 -5.93
CA SER A 158 2.24 6.10 -6.61
C SER A 158 2.42 6.96 -7.87
N VAL A 159 2.20 8.26 -7.71
CA VAL A 159 2.15 9.27 -8.77
C VAL A 159 3.09 10.43 -8.47
N THR A 160 3.32 11.32 -9.44
CA THR A 160 4.16 12.52 -9.21
C THR A 160 3.49 13.48 -8.22
N ILE A 161 4.28 14.33 -7.56
CA ILE A 161 3.76 15.38 -6.67
C ILE A 161 2.78 16.29 -7.42
N GLU A 162 3.10 16.67 -8.66
CA GLU A 162 2.23 17.48 -9.51
C GLU A 162 0.86 16.83 -9.74
N ARG A 163 0.81 15.50 -9.91
CA ARG A 163 -0.44 14.77 -10.07
C ARG A 163 -1.27 14.78 -8.79
N LEU A 164 -0.65 14.67 -7.62
CA LEU A 164 -1.34 14.78 -6.33
C LEU A 164 -1.92 16.18 -6.14
N LEU A 165 -1.13 17.23 -6.39
CA LEU A 165 -1.58 18.62 -6.28
C LEU A 165 -2.72 18.92 -7.25
N LYS A 166 -2.63 18.40 -8.48
CA LYS A 166 -3.72 18.51 -9.47
C LYS A 166 -5.00 17.81 -8.97
N ALA A 167 -4.87 16.62 -8.39
CA ALA A 167 -6.02 15.91 -7.81
C ALA A 167 -6.66 16.71 -6.66
N ALA A 168 -5.85 17.33 -5.79
CA ALA A 168 -6.33 18.17 -4.70
C ALA A 168 -6.99 19.48 -5.16
N SER A 169 -6.57 20.02 -6.31
CA SER A 169 -7.17 21.23 -6.89
C SER A 169 -8.50 21.01 -7.61
N THR A 170 -8.86 19.75 -7.90
CA THR A 170 -10.12 19.41 -8.56
C THR A 170 -11.21 19.35 -7.49
N LYS A 171 -12.04 20.39 -7.45
CA LYS A 171 -13.10 20.56 -6.46
C LYS A 171 -14.35 19.76 -6.82
#